data_AF-A0A1Q6T697-F1
#
_entry.id   AF-A0A1Q6T697-F1
#
_cell.length_a   1.000
_cell.length_b   1.000
_cell.length_c   1.000
_cell.angle_alpha   90.00
_cell.angle_beta   90.00
_cell.angle_gamma   90.00
#
_symmetry.space_group_name_H-M   'P 1'
#
loop_
_entity.id
_entity.type
_entity.pdbx_description
1 polymer ?
#
loop_
_entity_poly.entity_id
_entity_poly.type
_entity_poly.pdbx_seq_one_letter_code
_entity_poly.pdbx_strand_id
1 'polypeptide(L)'
;MKLCRDELLLLGGIYQVAALIVSLFTSDIAYAVNGVLYILFWIAVLAIAFNWVPGFVFQLNDRFPRISVFLASIGWIPYFAVLYALFSAAVDFMVSGSDSVTVFLNNYMPVYDVYMAAIILSLLYAAYKVFYKKEDLAMTCEPITR
;
A
#
# COMPACT_ATOMS: atom_id res chain seq x y z
N MET A 1 21.74 -8.58 -1.02
CA MET A 1 20.56 -8.71 -1.90
C MET A 1 20.03 -7.32 -2.17
N LYS A 2 19.61 -7.04 -3.41
CA LYS A 2 19.12 -5.71 -3.80
C LYS A 2 17.69 -5.57 -3.28
N LEU A 3 17.37 -4.44 -2.65
CA LEU A 3 16.00 -4.08 -2.29
C LEU A 3 15.25 -3.87 -3.61
N CYS A 4 14.39 -4.80 -4.02
CA CYS A 4 13.63 -4.63 -5.23
C CYS A 4 12.45 -3.70 -4.91
N ARG A 5 12.35 -2.56 -5.60
CA ARG A 5 11.25 -1.58 -5.48
C ARG A 5 9.87 -2.27 -5.51
N ASP A 6 9.82 -3.36 -6.25
CA ASP A 6 8.63 -4.17 -6.49
C ASP A 6 8.20 -5.00 -5.26
N GLU A 7 9.12 -5.36 -4.35
CA GLU A 7 8.78 -6.10 -3.12
C GLU A 7 8.05 -5.22 -2.10
N LEU A 8 8.48 -3.96 -1.97
CA LEU A 8 7.83 -2.98 -1.11
C LEU A 8 6.43 -2.67 -1.63
N LEU A 9 6.30 -2.43 -2.95
CA LEU A 9 5.00 -2.23 -3.58
C LEU A 9 4.12 -3.48 -3.45
N LEU A 10 4.66 -4.67 -3.65
CA LEU A 10 3.89 -5.91 -3.50
C LEU A 10 3.37 -6.07 -2.06
N LEU A 11 4.21 -5.80 -1.05
CA LEU A 11 3.81 -5.84 0.36
C LEU A 11 2.67 -4.85 0.66
N GLY A 12 2.76 -3.62 0.16
CA GLY A 12 1.71 -2.62 0.28
C GLY A 12 0.40 -3.09 -0.37
N GLY A 13 0.48 -3.73 -1.54
CA GLY A 13 -0.69 -4.27 -2.24
C GLY A 13 -1.37 -5.39 -1.47
N ILE A 14 -0.58 -6.31 -0.90
CA ILE A 14 -1.07 -7.42 -0.08
C ILE A 14 -1.80 -6.87 1.14
N TYR A 15 -1.20 -5.90 1.84
CA TYR A 15 -1.84 -5.24 2.96
C TYR A 15 -3.15 -4.55 2.55
N GLN A 16 -3.15 -3.79 1.45
CA GLN A 16 -4.33 -3.06 0.99
C GLN A 16 -5.52 -3.99 0.73
N VAL A 17 -5.29 -5.13 0.07
CA VAL A 17 -6.35 -6.12 -0.20
C VAL A 17 -6.80 -6.79 1.10
N ALA A 18 -5.88 -7.18 1.98
CA ALA A 18 -6.21 -7.78 3.26
C ALA A 18 -7.04 -6.83 4.14
N ALA A 19 -6.63 -5.57 4.25
CA ALA A 19 -7.34 -4.54 4.99
C ALA A 19 -8.73 -4.29 4.41
N LEU A 20 -8.87 -4.27 3.08
CA LEU A 20 -10.16 -4.11 2.42
C LEU A 20 -11.09 -5.29 2.73
N ILE A 21 -10.60 -6.53 2.64
CA ILE A 21 -11.40 -7.72 2.98
C ILE A 21 -11.88 -7.67 4.43
N VAL A 22 -11.01 -7.30 5.36
CA VAL A 22 -11.38 -7.20 6.79
C VAL A 22 -12.38 -6.05 7.01
N SER A 23 -12.27 -4.94 6.28
CA SER A 23 -13.18 -3.81 6.40
C SER A 23 -14.63 -4.11 5.96
N LEU A 24 -14.86 -5.18 5.21
CA LEU A 24 -16.21 -5.65 4.86
C LEU A 24 -16.98 -6.19 6.08
N PHE A 25 -16.28 -6.48 7.17
CA PHE A 25 -16.88 -6.96 8.41
C PHE A 25 -16.99 -5.79 9.41
N THR A 26 -18.20 -5.50 9.89
CA THR A 26 -18.46 -4.36 10.79
C THR A 26 -18.43 -4.72 12.28
N SER A 27 -17.72 -5.80 12.65
CA SER A 27 -17.64 -6.26 14.05
C SER A 27 -16.46 -5.64 14.79
N ASP A 28 -16.55 -5.52 16.11
CA ASP A 28 -15.44 -5.06 16.97
C ASP A 28 -14.17 -5.92 16.76
N ILE A 29 -14.36 -7.21 16.50
CA ILE A 29 -13.28 -8.14 16.17
C ILE A 29 -12.59 -7.73 14.87
N ALA A 30 -13.34 -7.33 13.84
CA ALA A 30 -12.77 -6.90 12.56
C ALA A 30 -11.93 -5.63 12.71
N TYR A 31 -12.37 -4.68 13.55
CA TYR A 31 -11.57 -3.50 13.89
C TYR A 31 -10.24 -3.88 14.57
N ALA A 32 -10.29 -4.78 15.56
CA ALA A 32 -9.09 -5.26 16.24
C ALA A 32 -8.13 -5.99 15.26
N VAL A 33 -8.66 -6.85 14.39
CA VAL A 33 -7.88 -7.56 13.37
C VAL A 33 -7.23 -6.59 12.39
N ASN A 34 -7.94 -5.54 11.95
CA ASN A 34 -7.36 -4.53 11.08
C ASN A 34 -6.21 -3.77 11.77
N GLY A 35 -6.35 -3.45 13.06
CA GLY A 35 -5.27 -2.89 13.86
C GLY A 35 -4.03 -3.79 13.94
N VAL A 36 -4.23 -5.10 14.17
CA VAL A 36 -3.13 -6.08 14.18
C VAL A 36 -2.48 -6.19 12.80
N LEU A 37 -3.26 -6.23 11.72
CA LEU A 37 -2.75 -6.27 10.35
C LEU A 37 -1.91 -5.04 10.03
N TYR A 38 -2.35 -3.85 10.46
CA TYR A 38 -1.60 -2.61 10.26
C TYR A 38 -0.24 -2.64 10.98
N ILE A 39 -0.19 -3.14 12.22
CA ILE A 39 1.06 -3.31 12.96
C ILE A 39 1.99 -4.31 12.24
N LEU A 40 1.47 -5.47 11.84
CA LEU A 40 2.25 -6.48 11.13
C LEU A 40 2.81 -5.96 9.80
N PHE A 41 2.02 -5.16 9.08
CA PHE A 41 2.47 -4.50 7.86
C PHE A 41 3.67 -3.60 8.11
N TRP A 42 3.64 -2.74 9.13
CA TRP A 42 4.78 -1.86 9.46
C TRP A 42 6.00 -2.63 9.97
N ILE A 43 5.80 -3.72 10.71
CA ILE A 43 6.89 -4.64 11.09
C ILE A 43 7.54 -5.22 9.83
N ALA A 44 6.75 -5.64 8.83
CA ALA A 44 7.26 -6.17 7.58
C ALA A 44 7.98 -5.10 6.74
N VAL A 45 7.49 -3.85 6.72
CA VAL A 45 8.17 -2.72 6.07
C VAL A 45 9.53 -2.44 6.73
N LEU A 46 9.56 -2.44 8.06
CA LEU A 46 10.79 -2.24 8.82
C LEU A 46 11.76 -3.42 8.62
N ALA A 47 11.27 -4.66 8.61
CA ALA A 47 12.05 -5.84 8.27
C ALA A 47 12.71 -5.71 6.89
N ILE A 48 11.96 -5.28 5.87
CA ILE A 48 12.51 -5.02 4.53
C ILE A 48 13.61 -3.96 4.59
N ALA A 49 13.43 -2.88 5.37
CA ALA A 49 14.47 -1.86 5.55
C ALA A 49 15.77 -2.42 6.16
N PHE A 50 15.69 -3.48 6.96
CA PHE A 50 16.83 -4.24 7.47
C PHE A 50 17.29 -5.39 6.55
N ASN A 51 16.91 -5.35 5.27
CA ASN A 51 17.16 -6.37 4.25
C ASN A 51 16.55 -7.76 4.55
N TRP A 52 15.53 -7.81 5.41
CA TRP A 52 14.80 -9.03 5.70
C TRP A 52 13.48 -9.04 4.93
N VAL A 53 13.52 -9.65 3.75
CA VAL A 53 12.32 -9.79 2.91
C VAL A 53 11.53 -11.02 3.38
N PRO A 54 10.25 -10.89 3.74
CA PRO A 54 9.44 -12.03 4.14
C PRO A 54 9.30 -13.03 2.99
N GLY A 55 9.58 -14.31 3.25
CA GLY A 55 9.56 -15.35 2.20
C GLY A 55 8.21 -15.50 1.47
N PHE A 56 7.10 -15.08 2.09
CA PHE A 56 5.79 -15.10 1.45
C PHE A 56 5.69 -14.13 0.26
N VAL A 57 6.43 -13.02 0.27
CA VAL A 57 6.44 -12.01 -0.82
C VAL A 57 7.03 -12.63 -2.08
N PHE A 58 8.14 -13.37 -1.95
CA PHE A 58 8.75 -14.10 -3.05
C PHE A 58 7.87 -15.25 -3.55
N GLN A 59 7.31 -16.05 -2.64
CA GLN A 59 6.43 -17.17 -3.02
C GLN A 59 5.19 -16.73 -3.78
N LEU A 60 4.62 -15.57 -3.43
CA LEU A 60 3.46 -15.01 -4.11
C LEU A 60 3.81 -14.50 -5.51
N ASN A 61 4.97 -13.83 -5.66
CA ASN A 61 5.47 -13.39 -6.96
C ASN A 61 5.75 -14.56 -7.91
N ASP A 62 6.39 -15.62 -7.40
CA ASP A 62 6.76 -16.80 -8.17
C ASP A 62 5.52 -17.62 -8.59
N ARG A 63 4.58 -17.82 -7.67
CA ARG A 63 3.37 -18.63 -7.93
C ARG A 63 2.30 -17.87 -8.72
N PHE A 64 2.16 -16.57 -8.51
CA PHE A 64 1.11 -15.74 -9.12
C PHE A 64 1.66 -14.41 -9.64
N PRO A 65 2.46 -14.42 -10.73
CA PRO A 65 3.10 -13.21 -11.25
C PRO A 65 2.08 -12.17 -11.71
N ARG A 66 0.97 -12.59 -12.33
CA ARG A 66 -0.11 -11.68 -12.76
C ARG A 66 -0.74 -10.93 -11.60
N ILE A 67 -1.09 -11.63 -10.51
CA ILE A 67 -1.72 -11.04 -9.33
C ILE A 67 -0.74 -10.06 -8.67
N SER A 68 0.54 -10.41 -8.67
CA SER A 68 1.59 -9.57 -8.10
C SER A 68 1.74 -8.22 -8.81
N VAL A 69 1.55 -8.16 -10.14
CA VAL A 69 1.50 -6.89 -10.89
C VAL A 69 0.31 -6.02 -10.45
N PHE A 70 -0.87 -6.61 -10.26
CA PHE A 70 -2.03 -5.87 -9.75
C PHE A 70 -1.83 -5.37 -8.33
N LEU A 71 -1.31 -6.23 -7.44
CA LEU A 71 -1.00 -5.86 -6.05
C LEU A 71 0.04 -4.73 -6.00
N ALA A 72 1.14 -4.85 -6.73
CA ALA A 72 2.16 -3.82 -6.77
C ALA A 72 1.61 -2.47 -7.30
N SER A 73 0.65 -2.49 -8.23
CA SER A 73 0.06 -1.26 -8.78
C SER A 73 -0.71 -0.41 -7.75
N ILE A 74 -1.34 -1.05 -6.77
CA ILE A 74 -2.06 -0.37 -5.68
C ILE A 74 -1.22 -0.25 -4.41
N GLY A 75 -0.04 -0.85 -4.39
CA GLY A 75 0.76 -0.98 -3.18
C GLY A 75 1.40 0.31 -2.69
N TRP A 76 1.49 1.34 -3.52
CA TRP A 76 1.97 2.66 -3.10
C TRP A 76 0.99 3.37 -2.14
N ILE A 77 -0.28 2.99 -2.17
CA ILE A 77 -1.39 3.65 -1.46
C ILE A 77 -1.22 3.68 0.07
N PRO A 78 -0.97 2.54 0.76
CA PRO A 78 -0.79 2.57 2.21
C PRO A 78 0.40 3.44 2.65
N TYR A 79 1.46 3.53 1.85
CA TYR A 79 2.59 4.42 2.13
C TYR A 79 2.21 5.89 1.98
N PHE A 80 1.52 6.23 0.88
CA PHE A 80 1.06 7.59 0.63
C PHE A 80 0.02 8.05 1.66
N ALA A 81 -0.85 7.15 2.14
CA ALA A 81 -1.79 7.41 3.23
C ALA A 81 -1.11 7.90 4.50
N VAL A 82 0.00 7.26 4.90
CA VAL A 82 0.73 7.68 6.09
C VAL A 82 1.51 8.97 5.87
N LEU A 83 2.13 9.17 4.70
CA LEU A 83 2.78 10.44 4.37
C LEU A 83 1.78 11.60 4.36
N TYR A 84 0.62 11.40 3.74
CA TYR A 84 -0.46 12.37 3.73
C TYR A 84 -0.95 12.69 5.15
N ALA A 85 -1.14 11.66 5.98
CA ALA A 85 -1.57 11.84 7.36
C ALA A 85 -0.56 12.65 8.20
N LEU A 86 0.74 12.36 8.05
CA LEU A 86 1.80 13.10 8.74
C LEU A 86 1.89 14.55 8.25
N PHE A 87 1.81 14.76 6.93
CA PHE A 87 1.88 16.09 6.34
C PHE A 87 0.71 16.96 6.77
N SER A 88 -0.51 16.42 6.73
CA SER A 88 -1.70 17.13 7.17
C SER A 88 -1.69 17.43 8.66
N ALA A 89 -1.23 16.50 9.52
CA ALA A 89 -1.04 16.77 10.94
C ALA A 89 -0.03 17.90 11.20
N ALA A 90 1.08 17.93 10.45
CA ALA A 90 2.07 19.00 10.56
C ALA A 90 1.51 20.37 10.13
N VAL A 91 0.75 20.41 9.03
CA VAL A 91 0.09 21.64 8.55
C VAL A 91 -0.94 22.13 9.55
N ASP A 92 -1.75 21.24 10.11
CA ASP A 92 -2.77 21.58 11.11
C ASP A 92 -2.13 22.22 12.36
N PHE A 93 -1.04 21.64 12.85
CA PHE A 93 -0.25 22.18 13.95
C PHE A 93 0.31 23.58 13.64
N MET A 94 0.85 23.80 12.44
CA MET A 94 1.40 25.11 12.03
C MET A 94 0.33 26.19 11.86
N VAL A 95 -0.87 25.82 11.42
CA VAL A 95 -1.95 26.78 11.10
C VAL A 95 -2.80 27.13 12.32
N SER A 96 -3.19 26.13 13.12
CA SER A 96 -4.14 26.33 14.21
C SER A 96 -3.48 26.65 15.55
N GLY A 97 -2.21 26.28 15.75
CA GLY A 97 -1.51 26.44 17.03
C GLY A 97 -2.12 25.65 18.18
N SER A 98 -3.09 24.77 17.91
CA SER A 98 -3.77 23.89 18.87
C SER A 98 -3.80 22.46 18.36
N ASP A 99 -3.75 21.47 19.25
CA ASP A 99 -3.85 20.02 18.93
C ASP A 99 -5.25 19.59 18.42
N SER A 100 -6.03 20.51 17.88
CA SER A 100 -7.40 20.26 17.43
C SER A 100 -7.39 19.78 15.99
N VAL A 101 -7.53 18.45 15.81
CA VAL A 101 -7.65 17.64 14.56
C VAL A 101 -8.88 18.04 13.70
N THR A 102 -9.13 19.33 13.53
CA THR A 102 -10.36 19.88 12.94
C THR A 102 -10.21 20.11 11.44
N VAL A 103 -9.03 20.53 10.97
CA VAL A 103 -8.72 20.63 9.54
C VAL A 103 -8.61 19.24 8.91
N PHE A 104 -8.14 18.24 9.66
CA PHE A 104 -8.02 16.87 9.18
C PHE A 104 -9.38 16.20 8.94
N LEU A 105 -10.33 16.34 9.89
CA LEU A 105 -11.68 15.75 9.77
C LEU A 105 -12.51 16.43 8.67
N ASN A 106 -12.40 17.75 8.51
CA ASN A 106 -13.15 18.48 7.48
C ASN A 106 -12.66 18.21 6.05
N ASN A 107 -11.41 17.78 5.87
CA ASN A 107 -10.86 17.41 4.57
C ASN A 107 -10.88 15.88 4.31
N TYR A 108 -11.40 15.07 5.23
CA TYR A 108 -11.32 13.60 5.14
C TYR A 108 -12.19 13.00 4.02
N MET A 109 -13.38 13.55 3.77
CA MET A 109 -14.29 13.07 2.72
C MET A 109 -13.68 13.16 1.30
N PRO A 110 -13.16 14.30 0.83
CA PRO A 110 -12.56 14.36 -0.51
C PRO A 110 -11.31 13.49 -0.67
N VAL A 111 -10.61 13.20 0.43
CA VAL A 111 -9.42 12.34 0.42
C VAL A 111 -9.80 10.88 0.13
N TYR A 112 -10.88 10.39 0.72
CA TYR A 112 -11.37 9.03 0.46
C TYR A 112 -11.74 8.82 -1.01
N ASP A 113 -12.45 9.77 -1.61
CA ASP A 113 -12.85 9.69 -3.03
C ASP A 113 -11.64 9.70 -3.96
N VAL A 114 -10.62 10.51 -3.65
CA VAL A 114 -9.35 10.54 -4.38
C VAL A 114 -8.62 9.20 -4.26
N TYR A 115 -8.60 8.58 -3.07
CA TYR A 115 -8.02 7.25 -2.89
C TYR A 115 -8.75 6.19 -3.73
N MET A 116 -10.08 6.20 -3.74
CA MET A 116 -10.86 5.24 -4.54
C MET A 116 -10.63 5.42 -6.03
N ALA A 117 -10.61 6.67 -6.52
CA ALA A 117 -10.26 6.96 -7.91
C ALA A 117 -8.84 6.47 -8.25
N ALA A 118 -7.87 6.68 -7.35
CA ALA A 118 -6.50 6.24 -7.52
C ALA A 118 -6.36 4.71 -7.57
N ILE A 119 -7.12 3.97 -6.75
CA ILE A 119 -7.20 2.50 -6.80
C ILE A 119 -7.70 2.05 -8.17
N ILE A 120 -8.84 2.60 -8.61
CA ILE A 120 -9.47 2.22 -9.88
C ILE A 120 -8.51 2.49 -11.05
N LEU A 121 -7.91 3.68 -11.11
CA LEU A 121 -6.96 4.05 -12.17
C LEU A 121 -5.71 3.15 -12.15
N SER A 122 -5.18 2.83 -10.97
CA SER A 122 -4.01 1.95 -10.83
C SER A 122 -4.31 0.53 -11.33
N LEU A 123 -5.50 0.00 -11.00
CA LEU A 123 -5.94 -1.32 -11.47
C LEU A 123 -6.22 -1.34 -12.98
N LEU A 124 -6.83 -0.28 -13.53
CA LEU A 124 -7.05 -0.15 -14.97
C LEU A 124 -5.72 -0.09 -15.73
N TYR A 125 -4.75 0.65 -15.22
CA TYR A 125 -3.40 0.70 -15.79
C TYR A 125 -2.71 -0.67 -15.75
N ALA A 126 -2.81 -1.37 -14.62
CA ALA A 126 -2.31 -2.74 -14.52
C ALA A 126 -2.99 -3.69 -15.51
N ALA A 127 -4.32 -3.60 -15.66
CA ALA A 127 -5.07 -4.40 -16.63
C ALA A 127 -4.63 -4.11 -18.07
N TYR A 128 -4.45 -2.85 -18.43
CA TYR A 128 -3.92 -2.46 -19.75
C TYR A 128 -2.53 -3.07 -19.99
N LYS A 129 -1.64 -2.99 -19.00
CA LYS A 129 -0.28 -3.53 -19.08
C LYS A 129 -0.27 -5.05 -19.27
N VAL A 130 -1.08 -5.76 -18.49
CA VAL A 130 -1.16 -7.23 -18.48
C VAL A 130 -1.86 -7.79 -19.71
N PHE A 131 -3.01 -7.23 -20.10
CA PHE A 131 -3.84 -7.79 -21.17
C PHE A 131 -3.51 -7.24 -22.55
N TYR A 132 -3.15 -5.96 -22.65
CA TYR A 132 -2.94 -5.29 -23.94
C TYR A 132 -1.48 -5.26 -24.34
N LYS A 133 -0.58 -4.87 -23.42
CA LYS A 133 0.85 -4.76 -23.73
C LYS A 133 1.60 -6.09 -23.65
N LYS A 134 1.04 -7.09 -22.94
CA LYS A 134 1.64 -8.42 -22.71
C LYS A 134 3.11 -8.32 -22.26
N GLU A 135 3.44 -7.32 -21.44
CA GLU A 135 4.78 -7.23 -20.86
C GLU A 135 5.07 -8.47 -20.02
N ASP A 136 6.33 -8.93 -20.02
CA ASP A 136 6.74 -10.05 -19.19
C ASP A 136 6.38 -9.77 -17.72
N LEU A 137 5.58 -10.69 -17.17
CA LEU A 137 4.86 -10.50 -15.91
C LEU A 137 5.69 -10.89 -14.69
N ALA A 138 6.84 -11.52 -14.91
CA ALA A 138 7.80 -11.75 -13.86
C ALA A 138 8.36 -10.38 -13.45
N MET A 139 8.12 -9.97 -12.20
CA MET A 139 8.85 -8.86 -11.61
C MET A 139 10.30 -9.31 -11.47
N THR A 140 11.09 -9.07 -12.53
CA THR A 140 12.51 -9.31 -12.52
C THR A 140 13.14 -8.19 -11.71
N CYS A 141 13.84 -8.56 -10.65
CA CYS A 141 14.77 -7.67 -10.00
C CYS A 141 15.85 -7.31 -11.01
N GLU A 142 15.63 -6.27 -11.82
CA GLU A 142 16.71 -5.74 -12.63
C GLU A 142 17.79 -5.25 -11.67
N PRO A 143 19.03 -5.72 -11.82
CA PRO A 143 20.11 -5.18 -11.04
C PRO A 143 20.17 -3.69 -11.39
N ILE A 144 19.90 -2.80 -10.42
CA ILE A 144 20.31 -1.39 -10.51
C ILE A 144 21.78 -1.44 -10.88
N THR A 145 22.09 -1.18 -12.13
CA THR A 145 23.45 -1.04 -12.63
C THR A 145 23.94 0.28 -12.05
N ARG A 146 25.11 0.19 -11.43
CA ARG A 146 25.78 1.26 -10.69
C ARG A 146 25.74 2.59 -11.41
#